data_AF-A0A1H2Q451-F1
#
_entry.id   AF-A0A1H2Q451-F1
#
_cell.length_a   1.000
_cell.length_b   1.000
_cell.length_c   1.000
_cell.angle_alpha   90.00
_cell.angle_beta   90.00
_cell.angle_gamma   90.00
#
_symmetry.space_group_name_H-M   'P 1'
#
loop_
_entity.id
_entity.type
_entity.pdbx_description
1 polymer ?
#
loop_
_entity_poly.entity_id
_entity_poly.type
_entity_poly.pdbx_seq_one_letter_code
_entity_poly.pdbx_strand_id
1 'polypeptide(L)'
;MVINSSFGQNLTVSEFDLYGCWKKEPITKENGIKQWIYVTCDISETGKSVRQSDIVFKAYNKCEFLAVIQDALCPIVYQRVEGTWTYDEKSGIVEVFYPKDFQKEILDTFRESHPELEIPNPRLKTKFKILGIEDGKIKIEKTTANIDLN
;
A
#
# COMPACT_ATOMS: atom_id res chain seq x y z
N MET A 1 -41.53 16.78 -12.75
CA MET A 1 -40.64 15.65 -12.42
C MET A 1 -39.21 16.17 -12.56
N VAL A 2 -38.59 16.57 -11.45
CA VAL A 2 -37.22 17.09 -11.47
C VAL A 2 -36.30 15.87 -11.43
N ILE A 3 -35.63 15.61 -12.55
CA ILE A 3 -34.61 14.58 -12.64
C ILE A 3 -33.38 15.18 -11.96
N ASN A 4 -33.18 14.89 -10.67
CA ASN A 4 -31.91 15.17 -10.02
C ASN A 4 -30.87 14.22 -10.62
N SER A 5 -30.20 14.70 -11.67
CA SER A 5 -28.98 14.13 -12.23
C SER A 5 -27.87 14.22 -11.18
N SER A 6 -27.76 13.22 -10.30
CA SER A 6 -26.65 13.05 -9.37
C SER A 6 -25.52 12.18 -9.95
N PHE A 7 -25.25 12.31 -11.25
CA PHE A 7 -24.07 11.73 -11.88
C PHE A 7 -23.05 12.84 -12.13
N GLY A 8 -21.90 12.78 -11.44
CA GLY A 8 -20.72 13.54 -11.86
C GLY A 8 -20.11 14.49 -10.84
N GLN A 9 -20.17 14.22 -9.53
CA GLN A 9 -19.02 14.66 -8.71
C GLN A 9 -17.89 13.69 -9.01
N ASN A 10 -17.02 14.01 -9.97
CA ASN A 10 -15.67 13.47 -10.03
C ASN A 10 -14.95 13.94 -8.76
N LEU A 11 -15.22 13.28 -7.63
CA LEU A 11 -14.46 13.47 -6.41
C LEU A 11 -13.05 12.99 -6.71
N THR A 12 -12.21 13.95 -7.08
CA THR A 12 -10.80 13.70 -7.31
C THR A 12 -10.22 13.47 -5.93
N VAL A 13 -9.83 12.22 -5.66
CA VAL A 13 -9.20 11.86 -4.39
C VAL A 13 -7.91 12.68 -4.28
N SER A 14 -7.78 13.42 -3.19
CA SER A 14 -6.58 14.21 -2.90
C SER A 14 -5.59 13.39 -2.07
N GLU A 15 -4.33 13.84 -1.99
CA GLU A 15 -3.35 13.23 -1.10
C GLU A 15 -3.83 13.17 0.37
N PHE A 16 -4.55 14.22 0.82
CA PHE A 16 -5.04 14.33 2.19
C PHE A 16 -6.08 13.27 2.54
N ASP A 17 -6.88 12.84 1.56
CA ASP A 17 -7.88 11.79 1.75
C ASP A 17 -7.24 10.42 2.04
N LEU A 18 -5.95 10.27 1.72
CA LEU A 18 -5.19 9.03 1.94
C LEU A 18 -4.55 8.99 3.31
N TYR A 19 -4.40 10.12 4.00
CA TYR A 19 -3.74 10.15 5.30
C TYR A 19 -4.53 9.36 6.34
N GLY A 20 -3.81 8.63 7.19
CA GLY A 20 -4.40 7.84 8.26
C GLY A 20 -4.13 6.35 8.13
N CYS A 21 -4.86 5.59 8.93
CA CYS A 21 -4.65 4.17 9.12
C CYS A 21 -5.66 3.38 8.28
N TRP A 22 -5.16 2.43 7.49
CA TRP A 22 -5.96 1.63 6.57
C TRP A 22 -5.77 0.14 6.77
N LYS A 23 -6.87 -0.58 6.69
CA LYS A 23 -6.94 -2.04 6.67
C LYS A 23 -7.60 -2.51 5.38
N LYS A 24 -7.04 -3.55 4.78
CA LYS A 24 -7.39 -4.07 3.48
C LYS A 24 -8.39 -5.20 3.62
N GLU A 25 -9.51 -5.08 2.92
CA GLU A 25 -10.55 -6.09 2.85
C GLU A 25 -10.73 -6.56 1.40
N PRO A 26 -10.84 -7.88 1.15
CA PRO A 26 -11.07 -8.37 -0.20
C PRO A 26 -12.47 -7.98 -0.68
N ILE A 27 -12.57 -7.49 -1.92
CA ILE A 27 -13.86 -7.39 -2.61
C ILE A 27 -14.14 -8.74 -3.28
N THR A 28 -15.38 -9.20 -3.22
CA THR A 28 -15.85 -10.35 -4.00
C THR A 28 -15.49 -10.12 -5.47
N LYS A 29 -14.71 -11.02 -6.07
CA LYS A 29 -14.15 -10.88 -7.41
C LYS A 29 -15.25 -10.57 -8.44
N GLU A 30 -15.31 -9.33 -8.91
CA GLU A 30 -16.00 -9.01 -10.17
C GLU A 30 -14.98 -9.09 -11.31
N ASN A 31 -15.26 -9.91 -12.31
CA ASN A 31 -14.56 -9.94 -13.60
C ASN A 31 -13.04 -10.27 -13.55
N GLY A 32 -12.58 -11.02 -12.55
CA GLY A 32 -11.20 -11.56 -12.51
C GLY A 32 -10.11 -10.56 -12.09
N ILE A 33 -10.45 -9.28 -11.91
CA ILE A 33 -9.55 -8.24 -11.43
C ILE A 33 -9.48 -8.28 -9.89
N LYS A 34 -8.27 -8.30 -9.32
CA LYS A 34 -8.07 -8.29 -7.86
C LYS A 34 -8.28 -6.87 -7.30
N GLN A 35 -9.53 -6.56 -6.97
CA GLN A 35 -9.91 -5.34 -6.27
C GLN A 35 -9.95 -5.54 -4.75
N TRP A 36 -9.68 -4.47 -4.02
CA TRP A 36 -9.68 -4.46 -2.56
C TRP A 36 -10.30 -3.15 -2.06
N ILE A 37 -10.80 -3.16 -0.84
CA ILE A 37 -11.24 -1.95 -0.14
C ILE A 37 -10.26 -1.68 0.99
N TYR A 38 -9.81 -0.45 1.09
CA TYR A 38 -9.22 0.06 2.32
C TYR A 38 -10.33 0.67 3.17
N VAL A 39 -10.46 0.17 4.40
CA VAL A 39 -11.31 0.73 5.44
C VAL A 39 -10.42 1.39 6.49
N THR A 40 -10.90 2.47 7.10
CA THR A 40 -10.19 3.13 8.20
C THR A 40 -10.05 2.19 9.38
N CYS A 41 -8.91 2.23 10.07
CA CYS A 41 -8.74 1.47 11.31
C CYS A 41 -9.68 1.99 12.42
N ASP A 42 -10.24 1.08 13.22
CA ASP A 42 -11.07 1.47 14.36
C ASP A 42 -10.24 2.24 15.41
N ILE A 43 -10.73 3.44 15.76
CA ILE A 43 -10.11 4.32 16.77
C ILE A 43 -10.34 3.78 18.19
N SER A 44 -11.36 2.93 18.39
CA SER A 44 -11.79 2.43 19.71
C SER A 44 -10.90 1.33 20.30
N GLU A 45 -10.01 0.71 19.52
CA GLU A 45 -9.07 -0.29 20.03
C GLU A 45 -7.71 0.33 20.38
N THR A 46 -7.69 1.15 21.43
CA THR A 46 -6.46 1.68 22.04
C THR A 46 -5.48 0.55 22.35
N GLY A 47 -4.44 0.43 21.51
CA GLY A 47 -3.32 -0.50 21.66
C GLY A 47 -3.27 -1.67 20.67
N LYS A 48 -4.39 -2.06 20.04
CA LYS A 48 -4.44 -3.20 19.09
C LYS A 48 -4.58 -2.78 17.62
N SER A 49 -5.16 -1.62 17.32
CA SER A 49 -5.42 -1.16 15.94
C SER A 49 -4.15 -1.06 15.08
N VAL A 50 -3.02 -0.66 15.69
CA VAL A 50 -1.70 -0.58 15.05
C VAL A 50 -1.18 -1.96 14.61
N ARG A 51 -1.62 -3.07 15.21
CA ARG A 51 -1.25 -4.42 14.74
C ARG A 51 -2.15 -4.96 13.64
N GLN A 52 -3.31 -4.32 13.41
CA GLN A 52 -4.31 -4.77 12.44
C GLN A 52 -4.31 -3.94 11.14
N SER A 53 -3.57 -2.84 11.09
CA SER A 53 -3.48 -2.02 9.88
C SER A 53 -2.51 -2.63 8.87
N ASP A 54 -2.88 -2.61 7.60
CA ASP A 54 -1.96 -2.96 6.52
C ASP A 54 -0.98 -1.82 6.24
N ILE A 55 -1.46 -0.57 6.28
CA ILE A 55 -0.64 0.61 6.03
C ILE A 55 -1.16 1.84 6.78
N VAL A 56 -0.24 2.71 7.20
CA VAL A 56 -0.53 4.04 7.73
C VAL A 56 0.15 5.06 6.84
N PHE A 57 -0.62 5.92 6.17
CA PHE A 57 -0.09 7.02 5.39
C PHE A 57 0.03 8.28 6.26
N LYS A 58 1.18 8.93 6.18
CA LYS A 58 1.51 10.14 6.94
C LYS A 58 1.96 11.25 5.98
N ALA A 59 1.92 12.48 6.47
CA ALA A 59 2.47 13.64 5.79
C ALA A 59 3.97 13.47 5.48
N TYR A 60 4.48 14.29 4.56
CA TYR A 60 5.88 14.29 4.10
C TYR A 60 6.31 12.96 3.45
N ASN A 61 5.40 12.34 2.69
CA ASN A 61 5.67 11.12 1.92
C ASN A 61 6.13 9.94 2.78
N LYS A 62 5.74 9.90 4.05
CA LYS A 62 6.08 8.81 4.99
C LYS A 62 4.93 7.84 5.15
N CYS A 63 5.23 6.56 5.28
CA CYS A 63 4.23 5.55 5.60
C CYS A 63 4.80 4.50 6.55
N GLU A 64 3.91 3.76 7.22
CA GLU A 64 4.29 2.60 8.01
C GLU A 64 3.47 1.39 7.60
N PHE A 65 4.12 0.25 7.46
CA PHE A 65 3.46 -1.02 7.13
C PHE A 65 4.18 -2.18 7.80
N LEU A 66 3.52 -3.34 7.87
CA LEU A 66 4.14 -4.58 8.31
C LEU A 66 4.98 -5.17 7.16
N ALA A 67 6.26 -5.41 7.43
CA ALA A 67 7.15 -6.15 6.55
C ALA A 67 7.51 -7.48 7.19
N VAL A 68 7.67 -8.50 6.35
CA VAL A 68 8.25 -9.77 6.76
C VAL A 68 9.76 -9.61 6.77
N ILE A 69 10.36 -9.92 7.91
CA ILE A 69 11.81 -10.04 8.05
C ILE A 69 12.05 -11.53 8.24
N GLN A 70 12.54 -12.16 7.19
CA GLN A 70 12.96 -13.56 7.22
C GLN A 70 14.47 -13.58 7.33
N ASP A 71 14.97 -14.20 8.38
CA ASP A 71 16.36 -14.63 8.49
C ASP A 71 16.39 -16.14 8.21
N ALA A 72 17.44 -16.63 7.58
CA ALA A 72 17.51 -17.97 6.97
C ALA A 72 17.24 -19.15 7.93
N LEU A 73 17.22 -18.90 9.24
CA LEU A 73 17.08 -19.91 10.30
C LEU A 73 16.00 -19.58 11.36
N CYS A 74 15.17 -18.54 11.17
CA CYS A 74 14.19 -18.10 12.18
C CYS A 74 12.74 -18.07 11.67
N PRO A 75 11.73 -18.21 12.58
CA PRO A 75 10.33 -18.08 12.22
C PRO A 75 10.03 -16.69 11.63
N ILE A 76 9.05 -16.61 10.72
CA ILE A 76 8.63 -15.37 10.07
C ILE A 76 8.34 -14.29 11.13
N VAL A 77 9.18 -13.24 11.19
CA VAL A 77 8.95 -12.09 12.06
C VAL A 77 8.31 -10.98 11.25
N TYR A 78 7.17 -10.49 11.72
CA TYR A 78 6.53 -9.29 11.18
C TYR A 78 6.99 -8.09 11.99
N GLN A 79 7.62 -7.11 11.32
CA GLN A 79 8.01 -5.86 11.94
C GLN A 79 7.35 -4.68 11.23
N ARG A 80 6.93 -3.68 12.01
CA ARG A 80 6.55 -2.39 11.45
C ARG A 80 7.79 -1.66 10.95
N VAL A 81 7.76 -1.23 9.69
CA VAL A 81 8.82 -0.46 9.06
C VAL A 81 8.28 0.88 8.58
N GLU A 82 9.10 1.93 8.68
CA GLU A 82 8.81 3.24 8.08
C GLU A 82 9.37 3.26 6.66
N GLY A 83 8.47 3.38 5.69
CA GLY A 83 8.82 3.53 4.28
C GLY A 83 8.41 4.90 3.74
N THR A 84 8.54 5.05 2.43
CA THR A 84 8.07 6.25 1.72
C THR A 84 6.95 5.90 0.77
N TRP A 85 6.16 6.88 0.38
CA TRP A 85 5.12 6.71 -0.63
C TRP A 85 4.98 7.94 -1.52
N THR A 86 4.38 7.75 -2.68
CA THR A 86 4.03 8.80 -3.62
C THR A 86 2.60 8.62 -4.09
N TYR A 87 1.97 9.72 -4.45
CA TYR A 87 0.65 9.73 -5.07
C TYR A 87 0.65 10.65 -6.28
N ASP A 88 0.22 10.11 -7.42
CA ASP A 88 -0.06 10.89 -8.61
C ASP A 88 -1.57 11.10 -8.73
N GLU A 89 -2.03 12.29 -8.38
CA GLU A 89 -3.45 12.69 -8.41
C GLU A 89 -4.07 12.51 -9.81
N LYS A 90 -3.28 12.66 -10.89
CA LYS A 90 -3.80 12.56 -12.26
C LYS A 90 -4.12 11.12 -12.65
N SER A 91 -3.25 10.18 -12.29
CA SER A 91 -3.44 8.77 -12.61
C SER A 91 -4.14 7.98 -11.50
N GLY A 92 -4.23 8.54 -10.30
CA GLY A 92 -4.74 7.87 -9.11
C GLY A 92 -3.80 6.78 -8.59
N ILE A 93 -2.52 6.79 -9.00
CA ILE A 93 -1.55 5.74 -8.66
C ILE A 93 -0.87 6.08 -7.34
N VAL A 94 -0.87 5.11 -6.43
CA VAL A 94 -0.07 5.12 -5.21
C VAL A 94 1.06 4.10 -5.34
N GLU A 95 2.27 4.54 -5.04
CA GLU A 95 3.45 3.69 -4.93
C GLU A 95 4.01 3.76 -3.51
N VAL A 96 4.23 2.60 -2.91
CA VAL A 96 4.80 2.46 -1.57
C VAL A 96 6.16 1.81 -1.70
N PHE A 97 7.15 2.34 -1.01
CA PHE A 97 8.53 1.90 -1.08
C PHE A 97 9.04 1.49 0.30
N TYR A 98 9.89 0.46 0.33
CA TYR A 98 10.67 0.12 1.52
C TYR A 98 11.68 1.23 1.86
N PRO A 99 12.15 1.34 3.11
CA PRO A 99 13.31 2.18 3.41
C PRO A 99 14.53 1.74 2.58
N LYS A 100 15.42 2.69 2.23
CA LYS A 100 16.57 2.45 1.33
C LYS A 100 17.48 1.31 1.78
N ASP A 101 17.66 1.15 3.09
CA ASP A 101 18.53 0.13 3.68
C ASP A 101 17.77 -1.13 4.12
N PHE A 102 16.50 -1.29 3.72
CA PHE A 102 15.68 -2.43 4.12
C PHE A 102 16.20 -3.74 3.54
N GLN A 103 16.70 -4.63 4.42
CA GLN A 103 17.35 -5.90 4.06
C GLN A 103 18.52 -5.71 3.08
N LYS A 104 19.33 -4.68 3.32
CA LYS A 104 20.46 -4.33 2.46
C LYS A 104 21.38 -5.51 2.16
N GLU A 105 21.76 -6.31 3.16
CA GLU A 105 22.66 -7.46 2.97
C GLU A 105 22.09 -8.52 2.00
N ILE A 106 20.79 -8.82 2.13
CA ILE A 106 20.07 -9.73 1.22
C ILE A 106 20.05 -9.13 -0.19
N LEU A 107 19.76 -7.82 -0.29
CA LEU A 107 19.70 -7.12 -1.57
C LEU A 107 21.07 -7.07 -2.27
N ASP A 108 22.14 -6.82 -1.51
CA ASP A 108 23.51 -6.77 -2.03
C ASP A 108 23.93 -8.15 -2.53
N THR A 109 23.67 -9.22 -1.75
CA THR A 109 23.91 -10.62 -2.19
C THR A 109 23.13 -10.97 -3.46
N PHE A 110 21.88 -10.52 -3.57
CA PHE A 110 21.07 -10.76 -4.76
C PHE A 110 21.60 -9.99 -5.98
N ARG A 111 22.05 -8.74 -5.81
CA ARG A 111 22.68 -7.95 -6.88
C ARG A 111 24.00 -8.55 -7.35
N GLU A 112 24.80 -9.09 -6.44
CA GLU A 112 26.03 -9.82 -6.79
C GLU A 112 25.74 -11.08 -7.61
N SER A 113 24.64 -11.77 -7.30
CA SER A 113 24.22 -12.99 -7.99
C SER A 113 23.50 -12.73 -9.32
N HIS A 114 22.90 -11.54 -9.49
CA HIS A 114 22.13 -11.12 -10.65
C HIS A 114 22.48 -9.68 -11.08
N PRO A 115 23.74 -9.41 -11.49
CA PRO A 115 24.21 -8.06 -11.81
C PRO A 115 23.50 -7.45 -13.05
N GLU A 116 22.88 -8.28 -13.88
CA GLU A 116 22.08 -7.86 -15.03
C GLU A 116 20.72 -7.26 -14.66
N LEU A 117 20.24 -7.49 -13.43
CA LEU A 117 18.94 -6.99 -12.99
C LEU A 117 19.08 -5.60 -12.37
N GLU A 118 18.43 -4.61 -12.98
CA GLU A 118 18.29 -3.28 -12.38
C GLU A 118 17.25 -3.32 -11.25
N ILE A 119 17.72 -3.32 -10.01
CA ILE A 119 16.84 -3.34 -8.84
C ILE A 119 16.75 -1.94 -8.23
N PRO A 120 15.58 -1.29 -8.28
CA PRO A 120 15.40 0.06 -7.78
C PRO A 120 15.71 0.16 -6.28
N ASN A 121 16.33 1.27 -5.88
CA ASN A 121 16.56 1.62 -4.48
C ASN A 121 16.05 3.05 -4.21
N PRO A 122 15.00 3.24 -3.39
CA PRO A 122 14.31 2.23 -2.59
C PRO A 122 13.48 1.23 -3.42
N ARG A 123 13.33 0.00 -2.90
CA ARG A 123 12.54 -1.05 -3.55
C ARG A 123 11.04 -0.76 -3.44
N LEU A 124 10.30 -0.98 -4.53
CA LEU A 124 8.84 -0.89 -4.53
C LEU A 124 8.23 -2.03 -3.68
N LYS A 125 7.46 -1.66 -2.65
CA LYS A 125 6.70 -2.58 -1.79
C LYS A 125 5.40 -3.01 -2.43
N THR A 126 4.64 -2.03 -2.93
CA THR A 126 3.35 -2.24 -3.59
C THR A 126 3.00 -1.01 -4.43
N LYS A 127 2.25 -1.25 -5.51
CA LYS A 127 1.64 -0.23 -6.34
C LYS A 127 0.18 -0.58 -6.57
N PHE A 128 -0.69 0.42 -6.43
CA PHE A 128 -2.12 0.25 -6.65
C PHE A 128 -2.73 1.53 -7.21
N LYS A 129 -3.87 1.38 -7.87
CA LYS A 129 -4.65 2.49 -8.39
C LYS A 129 -5.88 2.70 -7.52
N ILE A 130 -6.16 3.95 -7.19
CA ILE A 130 -7.39 4.36 -6.54
C ILE A 130 -8.49 4.48 -7.58
N LEU A 131 -9.59 3.77 -7.35
CA LEU A 131 -10.77 3.80 -8.20
C LEU A 131 -11.81 4.82 -7.71
N GLY A 132 -11.82 5.11 -6.41
CA GLY A 132 -12.71 6.10 -5.80
C GLY A 132 -12.72 6.01 -4.27
N ILE A 133 -13.35 7.00 -3.65
CA ILE A 133 -13.62 7.05 -2.21
C ILE A 133 -15.12 7.20 -1.98
N GLU A 134 -15.71 6.27 -1.22
CA GLU A 134 -17.15 6.24 -0.93
C GLU A 134 -17.33 5.82 0.54
N ASP A 135 -18.16 6.55 1.30
CA ASP A 135 -18.44 6.25 2.72
C ASP A 135 -17.20 6.06 3.60
N GLY A 136 -16.14 6.86 3.36
CA GLY A 136 -14.87 6.77 4.09
C GLY A 136 -14.03 5.53 3.75
N LYS A 137 -14.36 4.83 2.67
CA LYS A 137 -13.65 3.65 2.17
C LYS A 137 -13.00 3.94 0.83
N ILE A 138 -11.76 3.49 0.65
CA ILE A 138 -11.03 3.67 -0.61
C ILE A 138 -11.10 2.36 -1.40
N LYS A 139 -11.68 2.41 -2.59
CA LYS A 139 -11.65 1.28 -3.52
C LYS A 139 -10.35 1.31 -4.31
N ILE A 140 -9.61 0.21 -4.29
CA ILE A 140 -8.31 0.10 -4.98
C ILE A 140 -8.24 -1.11 -5.91
N GLU A 141 -7.43 -0.97 -6.95
CA GLU A 141 -7.06 -2.03 -7.87
C GLU A 141 -5.55 -2.30 -7.74
N LYS A 142 -5.17 -3.56 -7.46
CA LYS A 142 -3.73 -3.91 -7.40
C LYS A 142 -3.15 -3.91 -8.81
N THR A 143 -2.10 -3.12 -9.04
CA THR A 143 -1.46 -2.99 -10.36
C THR A 143 -0.12 -3.72 -10.48
N THR A 144 0.45 -4.21 -9.37
CA THR A 144 1.73 -4.96 -9.38
C THR A 144 1.52 -6.47 -9.22
N ALA A 145 2.24 -7.26 -10.03
CA ALA A 145 2.72 -8.57 -9.61
C ALA A 145 3.93 -8.31 -8.68
N ASN A 146 3.90 -8.83 -7.45
CA ASN A 146 5.12 -8.77 -6.64
C ASN A 146 6.14 -9.69 -7.31
N ILE A 147 7.37 -9.23 -7.53
CA ILE A 147 8.50 -10.13 -7.59
C ILE A 147 8.81 -10.42 -6.12
N ASP A 148 8.15 -11.44 -5.57
CA ASP A 148 8.50 -11.94 -4.24
C ASP A 148 9.85 -12.65 -4.39
N LEU A 149 10.90 -12.01 -3.87
CA LEU A 149 12.20 -12.65 -3.63
C LEU A 149 12.01 -13.51 -2.37
N ASN A 150 11.44 -14.69 -2.55
CA ASN A 150 11.44 -15.75 -1.53
C ASN A 150 12.73 -16.55 -1.61
#